data_AF-A0A940JCW8-F1
#
_entry.id   AF-A0A940JCW8-F1
#
_cell.length_a   1.000
_cell.length_b   1.000
_cell.length_c   1.000
_cell.angle_alpha   90.00
_cell.angle_beta   90.00
_cell.angle_gamma   90.00
#
_symmetry.space_group_name_H-M   'P 1'
#
loop_
_entity.id
_entity.type
_entity.pdbx_description
1 polymer ?
#
loop_
_entity_poly.entity_id
_entity_poly.type
_entity_poly.pdbx_seq_one_letter_code
_entity_poly.pdbx_strand_id
1 'polypeptide(L)'
;MRNNRPEVEVCYGHIKGELAEQLMHWLLDKGWVTVEWHEGMPHEAALTPEGREGLAAWGVEVSRLDQSERKPVAVCTERLRGESHDHLGAHLGTLLREWLERENLIETYEGGLRLTDAGRLGFPATTLGEV
;
A
#
# COMPACT_ATOMS: atom_id res chain seq x y z
N MET A 1 -6.51 -23.31 -12.73
CA MET A 1 -5.11 -22.86 -12.53
C MET A 1 -5.09 -22.05 -11.26
N ARG A 2 -4.27 -22.38 -10.26
CA ARG A 2 -4.16 -21.55 -9.06
C ARG A 2 -3.49 -20.24 -9.46
N ASN A 3 -4.14 -19.10 -9.18
CA ASN A 3 -3.49 -17.79 -9.25
C ASN A 3 -2.27 -17.85 -8.34
N ASN A 4 -1.07 -17.92 -8.92
CA ASN A 4 0.18 -18.00 -8.17
C ASN A 4 0.71 -16.59 -7.88
N ARG A 5 -0.19 -15.69 -7.47
CA ARG A 5 0.14 -14.34 -7.05
C ARG A 5 0.37 -14.36 -5.53
N PRO A 6 1.41 -13.66 -5.03
CA PRO A 6 1.62 -13.58 -3.60
C PRO A 6 0.51 -12.76 -2.94
N GLU A 7 0.02 -13.22 -1.79
CA GLU A 7 -0.91 -12.43 -0.96
C GLU A 7 -0.24 -11.11 -0.52
N VAL A 8 1.02 -11.20 -0.09
CA VAL A 8 1.87 -10.06 0.26
C VAL A 8 3.35 -10.44 0.12
N GLU A 9 4.16 -9.56 -0.45
CA GLU A 9 5.61 -9.72 -0.57
C GLU A 9 6.30 -8.36 -0.39
N VAL A 10 7.63 -8.37 -0.12
CA VAL A 10 8.42 -7.14 -0.09
C VAL A 10 8.76 -6.71 -1.51
N CYS A 11 8.59 -5.42 -1.79
CA CYS A 11 9.13 -4.73 -2.96
C CYS A 11 9.95 -3.55 -2.47
N TYR A 12 11.27 -3.57 -2.56
CA TYR A 12 12.16 -2.44 -2.22
C TYR A 12 11.71 -1.58 -1.01
N GLY A 13 11.55 -2.21 0.16
CA GLY A 13 11.19 -1.53 1.41
C GLY A 13 9.71 -1.11 1.56
N HIS A 14 8.85 -1.47 0.61
CA HIS A 14 7.39 -1.40 0.66
C HIS A 14 6.80 -2.78 0.35
N ILE A 15 5.48 -2.88 0.18
CA ILE A 15 4.79 -4.16 -0.12
C ILE A 15 4.25 -4.22 -1.55
N LYS A 16 4.22 -5.44 -2.09
CA LYS A 16 3.55 -5.82 -3.34
C LYS A 16 2.66 -7.04 -3.11
N GLY A 17 1.94 -7.48 -4.14
CA GLY A 17 1.01 -8.60 -4.07
C GLY A 17 -0.44 -8.15 -3.90
N GLU A 18 -1.34 -9.11 -3.70
CA GLU A 18 -2.79 -8.85 -3.71
C GLU A 18 -3.22 -7.85 -2.64
N LEU A 19 -2.63 -7.88 -1.45
CA LEU A 19 -2.90 -6.89 -0.40
C LEU A 19 -2.52 -5.47 -0.84
N ALA A 20 -1.35 -5.31 -1.46
CA ALA A 20 -0.82 -4.00 -1.82
C ALA A 20 -1.64 -3.34 -2.93
N GLU A 21 -2.11 -4.12 -3.91
CA GLU A 21 -3.03 -3.66 -4.96
C GLU A 21 -4.39 -3.26 -4.39
N GLN A 22 -4.97 -4.08 -3.51
CA GLN A 22 -6.25 -3.77 -2.86
C GLN A 22 -6.15 -2.49 -2.03
N LEU A 23 -5.06 -2.31 -1.28
CA LEU A 23 -4.79 -1.09 -0.53
C LEU A 23 -4.68 0.13 -1.44
N MET A 24 -3.93 0.02 -2.55
CA MET A 24 -3.82 1.11 -3.52
C MET A 24 -5.19 1.46 -4.13
N HIS A 25 -5.96 0.48 -4.59
CA HIS A 25 -7.29 0.71 -5.15
C HIS A 25 -8.24 1.35 -4.13
N TRP A 26 -8.23 0.88 -2.89
CA TRP A 26 -9.08 1.47 -1.84
C TRP A 26 -8.71 2.94 -1.59
N LEU A 27 -7.41 3.27 -1.54
CA LEU A 27 -6.96 4.65 -1.33
C LEU A 27 -7.28 5.56 -2.52
N LEU A 28 -7.24 5.02 -3.75
CA LEU A 28 -7.69 5.71 -4.96
C LEU A 28 -9.20 5.95 -4.95
N ASP A 29 -9.99 4.92 -4.64
CA ASP A 29 -11.46 4.98 -4.59
C ASP A 29 -11.95 5.96 -3.52
N LYS A 30 -11.22 6.08 -2.41
CA LYS A 30 -11.48 7.07 -1.36
C LYS A 30 -11.02 8.49 -1.72
N GLY A 31 -10.28 8.66 -2.81
CA GLY A 31 -9.66 9.94 -3.15
C GLY A 31 -8.56 10.36 -2.18
N TRP A 32 -7.98 9.42 -1.42
CA TRP A 32 -6.89 9.69 -0.48
C TRP A 32 -5.55 9.76 -1.22
N VAL A 33 -5.42 9.01 -2.30
CA VAL A 33 -4.29 9.11 -3.24
C VAL A 33 -4.84 9.46 -4.61
N THR A 34 -4.16 10.35 -5.31
CA THR A 34 -4.41 10.63 -6.72
C THR A 34 -3.25 10.11 -7.55
N VAL A 35 -3.54 9.56 -8.72
CA VAL A 35 -2.54 9.15 -9.72
C VAL A 35 -2.92 9.74 -11.06
N GLU A 36 -1.99 10.47 -11.67
CA GLU A 36 -2.09 10.90 -13.05
C GLU A 36 -1.48 9.82 -13.95
N TRP A 37 -2.26 9.37 -14.93
CA TRP A 37 -1.86 8.33 -15.87
C TRP A 37 -1.54 8.95 -17.23
N HIS A 38 -0.41 8.57 -17.81
CA HIS A 38 0.00 8.96 -19.15
C HIS A 38 0.28 7.71 -19.99
N GLU A 39 -0.38 7.58 -21.14
CA GLU A 39 -0.25 6.41 -22.03
C GLU A 39 -0.46 5.05 -21.32
N GLY A 40 -1.34 5.02 -20.31
CA GLY A 40 -1.62 3.81 -19.53
C GLY A 40 -0.55 3.44 -18.50
N MET A 41 0.38 4.34 -18.22
CA MET A 41 1.43 4.19 -17.20
C MET A 41 1.29 5.29 -16.13
N PRO A 42 1.63 4.99 -14.86
CA PRO A 42 1.55 6.01 -13.81
C PRO A 42 2.66 7.05 -14.01
N HIS A 43 2.28 8.33 -14.00
CA HIS A 43 3.19 9.45 -14.21
C HIS A 43 3.48 10.17 -12.89
N GLU A 44 2.44 10.74 -12.29
CA GLU A 44 2.51 11.44 -11.01
C GLU A 44 1.54 10.82 -10.02
N ALA A 45 1.91 10.85 -8.74
CA ALA A 45 1.06 10.40 -7.65
C ALA A 45 1.23 11.31 -6.45
N ALA A 46 0.13 11.60 -5.76
CA ALA A 46 0.12 12.48 -4.62
C ALA A 46 -0.82 11.95 -3.52
N LEU A 47 -0.49 12.28 -2.28
CA LEU A 47 -1.37 12.06 -1.13
C LEU A 47 -2.18 13.34 -0.92
N THR A 48 -3.51 13.24 -0.93
CA THR A 48 -4.40 14.39 -0.74
C THR A 48 -4.40 14.85 0.72
N PRO A 49 -4.88 16.07 1.03
CA PRO A 49 -5.08 16.51 2.40
C PRO A 49 -5.96 15.54 3.21
N GLU A 50 -7.07 15.09 2.61
CA GLU A 50 -7.99 14.12 3.21
C GLU A 50 -7.31 12.77 3.44
N GLY A 51 -6.48 12.33 2.48
CA GLY A 51 -5.66 11.13 2.63
C GLY A 51 -4.62 11.23 3.74
N ARG A 52 -4.01 12.41 3.93
CA ARG A 52 -3.09 12.67 5.05
C ARG A 52 -3.82 12.54 6.38
N GLU A 53 -4.97 13.18 6.53
CA GLU A 53 -5.77 13.11 7.75
C GLU A 53 -6.25 11.68 8.03
N GLY A 54 -6.77 11.00 7.02
CA GLY A 54 -7.27 9.62 7.13
C GLY A 54 -6.18 8.61 7.50
N LEU A 55 -5.03 8.67 6.84
CA LEU A 55 -3.89 7.79 7.16
C LEU A 55 -3.29 8.13 8.54
N ALA A 56 -3.23 9.40 8.91
CA ALA A 56 -2.81 9.81 10.25
C ALA A 56 -3.76 9.25 11.32
N ALA A 57 -5.08 9.24 11.06
CA ALA A 57 -6.07 8.65 11.96
C ALA A 57 -5.91 7.13 12.11
N TRP A 58 -5.37 6.44 11.10
CA TRP A 58 -4.95 5.04 11.22
C TRP A 58 -3.64 4.86 12.01
N GLY A 59 -2.94 5.95 12.34
CA GLY A 59 -1.64 5.92 12.97
C GLY A 59 -0.48 5.70 12.00
N VAL A 60 -0.68 5.93 10.70
CA VAL A 60 0.43 6.02 9.73
C VAL A 60 1.16 7.34 9.98
N GLU A 61 2.49 7.29 10.11
CA GLU A 61 3.32 8.45 10.42
C GLU A 61 3.54 9.37 9.21
N VAL A 62 2.47 9.88 8.60
CA VAL A 62 2.52 10.68 7.36
C VAL A 62 3.31 11.99 7.48
N SER A 63 3.54 12.49 8.70
CA SER A 63 4.42 13.64 8.95
C SER A 63 5.88 13.37 8.56
N ARG A 64 6.30 12.09 8.49
CA ARG A 64 7.63 11.69 8.01
C ARG A 64 7.79 11.91 6.50
N LEU A 65 6.70 12.02 5.73
CA LEU A 65 6.76 12.28 4.29
C LEU A 65 7.42 13.64 3.99
N ASP A 66 7.21 14.63 4.84
CA ASP A 66 7.70 16.00 4.64
C ASP A 66 9.11 16.22 5.22
N GLN A 67 9.63 15.24 5.96
CA GLN A 67 10.95 15.28 6.62
C GLN A 67 12.03 14.53 5.84
N SER A 68 11.70 13.98 4.68
CA SER A 68 12.59 13.15 3.89
C SER A 68 12.81 13.73 2.51
N GLU A 69 14.02 13.59 1.98
CA GLU A 69 14.32 13.88 0.57
C GLU A 69 13.79 12.79 -0.40
N ARG A 70 13.27 11.67 0.13
CA ARG A 70 12.64 10.63 -0.68
C ARG A 70 11.35 11.16 -1.31
N LYS A 71 11.07 10.76 -2.55
CA LYS A 71 9.76 11.01 -3.18
C LYS A 71 8.65 10.54 -2.23
N PRO A 72 7.64 11.39 -1.92
CA PRO A 72 6.66 11.07 -0.88
C PRO A 72 5.72 9.94 -1.33
N VAL A 73 5.23 10.01 -2.56
CA VAL A 73 4.30 9.04 -3.15
C VAL A 73 4.74 8.69 -4.57
N ALA A 74 4.69 7.41 -4.92
CA ALA A 74 4.80 6.95 -6.30
C ALA A 74 4.04 5.64 -6.45
N VAL A 75 3.68 5.30 -7.68
CA VAL A 75 3.23 3.95 -8.02
C VAL A 75 4.45 3.12 -8.40
N CYS A 76 4.55 1.92 -7.82
CA CYS A 76 5.48 0.88 -8.26
C CYS A 76 4.69 -0.16 -9.04
N THR A 77 5.18 -0.51 -10.24
CA THR A 77 4.52 -1.43 -11.15
C THR A 77 5.32 -2.71 -11.27
N GLU A 78 4.73 -3.85 -10.91
CA GLU A 78 5.26 -5.16 -11.23
C GLU A 78 4.63 -5.71 -12.51
N ARG A 79 5.42 -6.43 -13.33
CA ARG A 79 4.91 -7.13 -14.52
C ARG A 79 4.91 -8.63 -14.27
N LEU A 80 3.73 -9.23 -14.24
CA LEU A 80 3.57 -10.67 -14.11
C LEU A 80 2.74 -11.19 -15.30
N ARG A 81 3.34 -12.08 -16.10
CA ARG A 81 2.67 -12.72 -17.26
C ARG A 81 2.05 -11.72 -18.26
N GLY A 82 2.64 -10.54 -18.38
CA GLY A 82 2.18 -9.47 -19.28
C GLY A 82 1.19 -8.49 -18.67
N GLU A 83 0.69 -8.76 -17.46
CA GLU A 83 -0.21 -7.87 -16.73
C GLU A 83 0.58 -6.94 -15.80
N SER A 84 0.08 -5.70 -15.65
CA SER A 84 0.61 -4.72 -14.69
C SER A 84 -0.07 -4.90 -13.34
N HIS A 85 0.75 -4.84 -12.30
CA HIS A 85 0.36 -4.96 -10.90
C HIS A 85 0.86 -3.74 -10.13
N ASP A 86 0.00 -2.74 -10.03
CA ASP A 86 0.34 -1.44 -9.47
C ASP A 86 0.08 -1.40 -7.96
N HIS A 87 1.07 -0.87 -7.22
CA HIS A 87 0.99 -0.72 -5.77
C HIS A 87 1.70 0.57 -5.34
N LEU A 88 1.45 0.99 -4.10
CA LEU A 88 2.07 2.19 -3.56
C LEU A 88 3.54 1.93 -3.19
N GLY A 89 4.42 2.67 -3.85
CA GLY A 89 5.85 2.67 -3.58
C GLY A 89 6.30 3.96 -2.88
N ALA A 90 7.58 4.28 -3.07
CA ALA A 90 8.25 5.44 -2.49
C ALA A 90 8.14 5.48 -0.95
N HIS A 91 8.16 6.68 -0.35
CA HIS A 91 8.17 6.78 1.11
C HIS A 91 6.84 6.32 1.72
N LEU A 92 5.70 6.69 1.12
CA LEU A 92 4.38 6.27 1.59
C LEU A 92 4.23 4.74 1.61
N GLY A 93 4.69 4.04 0.57
CA GLY A 93 4.66 2.58 0.54
C GLY A 93 5.45 1.95 1.70
N THR A 94 6.58 2.54 2.10
CA THR A 94 7.34 2.09 3.27
C THR A 94 6.57 2.33 4.57
N LEU A 95 5.96 3.51 4.74
CA LEU A 95 5.18 3.82 5.95
C LEU A 95 3.94 2.93 6.09
N LEU A 96 3.28 2.60 4.98
CA LEU A 96 2.15 1.66 4.97
C LEU A 96 2.58 0.25 5.37
N ARG A 97 3.75 -0.22 4.90
CA ARG A 97 4.31 -1.50 5.35
C ARG A 97 4.57 -1.50 6.86
N GLU A 98 5.27 -0.47 7.36
CA GLU A 98 5.58 -0.35 8.79
C GLU A 98 4.31 -0.33 9.64
N TRP A 99 3.27 0.37 9.18
CA TRP A 99 1.96 0.39 9.81
C TRP A 99 1.30 -1.00 9.83
N LEU A 100 1.26 -1.71 8.69
CA LEU A 100 0.70 -3.07 8.62
C LEU A 100 1.41 -4.05 9.56
N GLU A 101 2.74 -3.93 9.70
CA GLU A 101 3.54 -4.74 10.64
C GLU A 101 3.19 -4.38 12.09
N ARG A 102 3.08 -3.09 12.40
CA ARG A 102 2.76 -2.60 13.74
C ARG A 102 1.35 -2.99 14.19
N GLU A 103 0.38 -2.99 13.27
CA GLU A 103 -1.00 -3.45 13.52
C GLU A 103 -1.15 -4.98 13.46
N ASN A 104 -0.04 -5.72 13.33
CA ASN A 104 -0.02 -7.18 13.25
C ASN A 104 -0.93 -7.73 12.13
N LEU A 105 -1.04 -7.00 11.02
CA LEU A 105 -1.78 -7.44 9.82
C LEU A 105 -0.87 -8.25 8.88
N ILE A 106 0.41 -7.92 8.88
CA ILE A 106 1.46 -8.70 8.22
C ILE A 106 2.57 -9.02 9.21
N GLU A 107 3.28 -10.11 8.96
CA GLU A 107 4.47 -10.47 9.73
C GLU A 107 5.60 -10.95 8.81
N THR A 108 6.83 -10.74 9.27
CA THR A 108 8.04 -11.27 8.62
C THR A 108 8.30 -12.70 9.08
N TYR A 109 8.66 -13.56 8.14
CA TYR A 109 9.12 -14.94 8.38
C TYR A 109 10.37 -15.22 7.52
N GLU A 110 11.00 -16.39 7.71
CA GLU A 110 12.23 -16.75 6.99
C GLU A 110 12.11 -16.67 5.46
N GLY A 111 10.91 -16.86 4.91
CA GLY A 111 10.63 -16.78 3.47
C GLY A 111 10.07 -15.43 2.97
N GLY A 112 10.00 -14.39 3.81
CA GLY A 112 9.54 -13.05 3.40
C GLY A 112 8.41 -12.51 4.28
N LEU A 113 7.33 -12.03 3.66
CA LEU A 113 6.14 -11.51 4.35
C LEU A 113 4.96 -12.47 4.19
N ARG A 114 4.11 -12.54 5.21
CA ARG A 114 2.81 -13.22 5.13
C ARG A 114 1.72 -12.43 5.86
N LEU A 115 0.47 -12.61 5.44
CA LEU A 115 -0.69 -12.13 6.19
C LEU A 115 -0.82 -12.91 7.50
N THR A 116 -1.16 -12.21 8.58
CA THR A 116 -1.64 -12.85 9.81
C THR A 116 -3.11 -13.24 9.66
N ASP A 117 -3.67 -13.95 10.63
CA ASP A 117 -5.12 -14.20 10.66
C ASP A 117 -5.91 -12.90 10.77
N ALA A 118 -5.42 -11.94 11.54
CA ALA A 118 -5.99 -10.60 11.63
C ALA A 118 -5.91 -9.87 10.27
N GLY A 119 -4.79 -9.98 9.54
CA GLY A 119 -4.65 -9.41 8.20
C GLY A 119 -5.65 -9.98 7.19
N ARG A 120 -5.88 -11.30 7.21
CA ARG A 120 -6.86 -11.97 6.33
C ARG A 120 -8.31 -11.58 6.62
N LEU A 121 -8.63 -11.30 7.88
CA LEU A 121 -9.96 -10.83 8.30
C LEU A 121 -10.10 -9.30 8.20
N GLY A 122 -8.95 -8.60 8.16
CA GLY A 122 -8.69 -7.24 8.59
C GLY A 122 -9.06 -6.14 7.60
N PHE A 123 -8.71 -6.36 6.34
CA PHE A 123 -8.46 -5.24 5.43
C PHE A 123 -9.34 -5.28 4.18
N PRO A 124 -10.11 -4.23 3.87
CA PRO A 124 -10.38 -3.01 4.66
C PRO A 124 -11.59 -3.16 5.61
N ALA A 125 -12.21 -4.34 5.75
CA ALA A 125 -13.55 -4.45 6.34
C ALA A 125 -13.65 -4.43 7.88
N THR A 126 -12.58 -4.69 8.63
CA THR A 126 -12.68 -4.84 10.11
C THR A 126 -11.84 -3.85 10.90
N THR A 127 -10.88 -3.13 10.30
CA THR A 127 -10.29 -1.92 10.89
C THR A 127 -11.13 -0.66 10.66
N LEU A 128 -12.11 -0.70 9.76
CA LEU A 128 -13.07 0.38 9.49
C LEU A 128 -14.31 0.25 10.37
N GLY A 129 -14.14 0.35 11.68
CA GLY A 129 -15.26 0.70 12.55
C GLY A 129 -15.98 1.92 11.96
N GLU A 130 -17.30 1.83 11.84
CA GLU A 130 -18.18 2.89 11.34
C GLU A 130 -17.74 4.25 11.91
N VAL A 131 -17.21 5.11 11.05
CA VAL A 131 -17.08 6.55 11.26
C VAL A 131 -17.72 7.27 10.09
#